data_AF-A0A6C0KK22-F1
#
_entry.id   AF-A0A6C0KK22-F1
#
_cell.length_a   1.000
_cell.length_b   1.000
_cell.length_c   1.000
_cell.angle_alpha   90.00
_cell.angle_beta   90.00
_cell.angle_gamma   90.00
#
_symmetry.space_group_name_H-M   'P 1'
#
loop_
_entity.id
_entity.type
_entity.pdbx_description
1 polymer ?
#
loop_
_entity_poly.entity_id
_entity_poly.type
_entity_poly.pdbx_seq_one_letter_code
_entity_poly.pdbx_strand_id
1 'polypeptide(L)'
;MLISHKLPIIKKAFLLKHGHTKPLSVYHCACLSFIIPHGSTDIWMYPIQKYMINYGSSFAFFFFQPMRVKYLFLFLYSILHIKNDICGPLPIQLLYSMGIHLSWIWFPEWALTYLALIHTVLHYTKVVPFLNKIQIISLALTQVFVYMMIKSYETRDLSYGGTWIPIIIGHIMTNI
;
A
#
# COMPACT_ATOMS: atom_id res chain seq x y z
N MET A 1 40.41 -12.92 10.27
CA MET A 1 39.11 -12.47 10.83
C MET A 1 38.21 -12.11 9.64
N LEU A 2 37.45 -13.10 9.15
CA LEU A 2 36.63 -12.96 7.95
C LEU A 2 35.41 -12.10 8.23
N ILE A 3 35.16 -11.14 7.34
CA ILE A 3 34.14 -10.09 7.40
C ILE A 3 32.74 -10.74 7.31
N SER A 4 32.18 -11.21 8.43
CA SER A 4 30.83 -11.80 8.47
C SER A 4 29.72 -10.77 8.20
N HIS A 5 30.05 -9.48 8.22
CA HIS A 5 29.12 -8.37 7.95
C HIS A 5 28.76 -8.17 6.46
N LYS A 6 29.27 -8.99 5.54
CA LYS A 6 29.03 -8.82 4.08
C LYS A 6 28.08 -9.82 3.44
N LEU A 7 27.58 -10.85 4.15
CA LEU A 7 26.62 -11.76 3.54
C LEU A 7 25.26 -11.06 3.36
N PRO A 8 24.72 -11.00 2.12
CA PRO A 8 23.46 -10.33 1.83
C PRO A 8 22.30 -10.81 2.72
N ILE A 9 22.32 -12.08 3.12
CA ILE A 9 21.31 -12.68 3.99
C ILE A 9 21.37 -12.17 5.44
N ILE A 10 22.57 -11.91 5.97
CA ILE A 10 22.75 -11.33 7.31
C ILE A 10 22.35 -9.85 7.30
N LYS A 11 22.67 -9.13 6.22
CA LYS A 11 22.22 -7.75 6.02
C LYS A 11 20.68 -7.66 5.91
N LYS A 12 20.05 -8.59 5.18
CA LYS A 12 18.59 -8.70 5.07
C LYS A 12 17.95 -9.06 6.41
N ALA A 13 18.50 -10.01 7.16
CA ALA A 13 18.02 -10.36 8.49
C ALA A 13 18.17 -9.20 9.50
N PHE A 14 19.26 -8.45 9.44
CA PHE A 14 19.47 -7.27 10.28
C PHE A 14 18.49 -6.13 9.94
N LEU A 15 18.25 -5.86 8.65
CA LEU A 15 17.21 -4.93 8.19
C LEU A 15 15.81 -5.37 8.60
N LEU A 16 15.50 -6.66 8.57
CA LEU A 16 14.22 -7.18 9.07
C LEU A 16 14.09 -7.05 10.59
N LYS A 17 15.20 -7.16 11.34
CA LYS A 17 15.22 -7.08 12.80
C LYS A 17 15.29 -5.66 13.36
N HIS A 18 15.92 -4.72 12.65
CA HIS A 18 16.17 -3.35 13.12
C HIS A 18 15.78 -2.25 12.11
N GLY A 19 15.30 -2.59 10.91
CA GLY A 19 14.94 -1.60 9.88
C GLY A 19 13.80 -0.67 10.28
N HIS A 20 12.98 -1.11 11.24
CA HIS A 20 11.88 -0.33 11.81
C HIS A 20 12.32 0.77 12.78
N THR A 21 13.61 0.89 13.10
CA THR A 21 14.10 1.87 14.10
C THR A 21 14.65 3.15 13.49
N LYS A 22 14.73 3.25 12.16
CA LYS A 22 15.17 4.48 11.48
C LYS A 22 13.95 5.33 11.12
N PRO A 23 14.03 6.66 11.26
CA PRO A 23 12.98 7.54 10.77
C PRO A 23 12.86 7.38 9.25
N LEU A 24 11.64 7.52 8.73
CA LEU A 24 11.40 7.53 7.29
C LEU A 24 12.16 8.70 6.66
N SER A 25 12.83 8.44 5.54
CA SER A 25 13.42 9.53 4.76
C SER A 25 12.31 10.39 4.13
N VAL A 26 12.65 11.63 3.75
CA VAL A 26 11.75 12.55 3.03
C VAL A 26 11.10 11.88 1.82
N TYR A 27 11.87 11.07 1.09
CA TYR A 27 11.38 10.29 -0.04
C TYR A 27 10.25 9.33 0.36
N HIS A 28 10.40 8.57 1.46
CA HIS A 28 9.36 7.66 1.91
C HIS A 28 8.10 8.41 2.35
N CYS A 29 8.27 9.53 3.09
CA CYS A 29 7.15 10.36 3.51
C CYS A 29 6.37 10.90 2.30
N ALA A 30 7.07 11.35 1.27
CA ALA A 30 6.46 11.85 0.04
C ALA A 30 5.69 10.74 -0.69
N CYS A 31 6.28 9.56 -0.90
CA CYS A 31 5.57 8.46 -1.55
C CYS A 31 4.33 8.03 -0.75
N LEU A 32 4.47 7.85 0.57
CA LEU A 32 3.36 7.44 1.43
C LEU A 32 2.25 8.50 1.49
N SER A 33 2.57 9.78 1.37
CA SER A 33 1.55 10.83 1.32
C SER A 33 0.69 10.80 0.06
N PHE A 34 1.17 10.20 -1.04
CA PHE A 34 0.34 9.92 -2.21
C PHE A 34 -0.43 8.61 -2.05
N ILE A 35 0.24 7.58 -1.52
CA ILE A 35 -0.32 6.23 -1.40
C ILE A 35 -1.43 6.18 -0.35
N ILE A 36 -1.24 6.68 0.87
CA ILE A 36 -2.24 6.48 1.93
C ILE A 36 -3.61 7.11 1.58
N PRO A 37 -3.67 8.35 1.06
CA PRO A 37 -4.95 8.98 0.76
C PRO A 37 -5.66 8.41 -0.48
N HIS A 38 -5.00 7.70 -1.40
CA HIS A 38 -5.71 7.26 -2.62
C HIS A 38 -6.87 6.32 -2.31
N GLY A 39 -6.74 5.49 -1.27
CA GLY A 39 -7.82 4.61 -0.85
C GLY A 39 -9.06 5.33 -0.33
N SER A 40 -8.96 6.59 0.11
CA SER A 40 -10.14 7.34 0.56
C SER A 40 -11.07 7.72 -0.60
N THR A 41 -10.58 7.66 -1.83
CA THR A 41 -11.39 7.99 -3.02
C THR A 41 -12.49 6.96 -3.29
N ASP A 42 -12.40 5.76 -2.70
CA ASP A 42 -13.41 4.72 -2.80
C ASP A 42 -14.80 5.20 -2.34
N ILE A 43 -14.84 6.05 -1.31
CA ILE A 43 -16.05 6.62 -0.72
C ILE A 43 -16.84 7.44 -1.76
N TRP A 44 -16.13 8.04 -2.72
CA TRP A 44 -16.73 8.89 -3.75
C TRP A 44 -17.04 8.12 -5.04
N MET A 45 -16.30 7.03 -5.30
CA MET A 45 -16.35 6.30 -6.57
C MET A 45 -17.34 5.15 -6.57
N TYR A 46 -17.54 4.49 -5.43
CA TYR A 46 -18.32 3.26 -5.37
C TYR A 46 -19.61 3.45 -4.55
N PRO A 47 -20.65 2.65 -4.84
CA PRO A 47 -21.85 2.65 -4.01
C PRO A 47 -21.51 2.38 -2.55
N ILE A 48 -22.16 3.12 -1.64
CA ILE A 48 -21.90 3.04 -0.20
C ILE A 48 -22.03 1.60 0.33
N GLN A 49 -22.92 0.79 -0.25
CA GLN A 49 -23.09 -0.62 0.09
C GLN A 49 -21.83 -1.44 -0.21
N LYS A 50 -21.22 -1.28 -1.40
CA LYS A 50 -19.98 -2.00 -1.78
C LYS A 50 -18.84 -1.61 -0.84
N TYR A 51 -18.66 -0.31 -0.61
CA TYR A 51 -17.65 0.23 0.31
C TYR A 51 -17.83 -0.34 1.73
N MET A 52 -19.03 -0.21 2.30
CA MET A 52 -19.32 -0.66 3.68
C MET A 52 -19.13 -2.17 3.84
N ILE A 53 -19.59 -2.98 2.88
CA ILE A 53 -19.42 -4.44 2.94
C ILE A 53 -17.95 -4.82 2.87
N ASN A 54 -17.17 -4.25 1.96
CA ASN A 54 -15.77 -4.64 1.78
C ASN A 54 -14.87 -4.19 2.93
N TYR A 55 -15.00 -2.94 3.38
CA TYR A 55 -14.23 -2.45 4.53
C TYR A 55 -14.68 -3.13 5.83
N GLY A 56 -15.99 -3.29 6.04
CA GLY A 56 -16.55 -3.94 7.22
C GLY A 56 -16.19 -5.42 7.31
N SER A 57 -16.34 -6.17 6.21
CA SER A 57 -15.96 -7.60 6.17
C SER A 57 -14.46 -7.80 6.29
N SER A 58 -13.64 -6.96 5.65
CA SER A 58 -12.19 -7.01 5.82
C SER A 58 -11.79 -6.78 7.28
N PHE A 59 -12.38 -5.76 7.93
CA PHE A 59 -12.11 -5.50 9.34
C PHE A 59 -12.56 -6.67 10.23
N ALA A 60 -13.80 -7.15 10.07
CA ALA A 60 -14.35 -8.25 10.86
C ALA A 60 -13.53 -9.54 10.71
N PHE A 61 -13.10 -9.86 9.49
CA PHE A 61 -12.36 -11.09 9.22
C PHE A 61 -10.90 -10.99 9.66
N PHE A 62 -10.20 -9.90 9.31
CA PHE A 62 -8.75 -9.82 9.47
C PHE A 62 -8.29 -9.24 10.80
N PHE A 63 -9.08 -8.41 11.49
CA PHE A 63 -8.62 -7.69 12.68
C PHE A 63 -8.01 -8.62 13.74
N PHE A 64 -8.69 -9.74 14.01
CA PHE A 64 -8.30 -10.74 15.01
C PHE A 64 -7.38 -11.85 14.48
N GLN A 65 -7.02 -11.84 13.19
CA GLN A 65 -6.17 -12.88 12.62
C GLN A 65 -4.70 -12.71 13.01
N PRO A 66 -3.92 -13.81 13.08
CA PRO A 66 -2.48 -13.73 13.23
C PRO A 66 -1.83 -12.88 12.13
N MET A 67 -0.79 -12.12 12.46
CA MET A 67 -0.09 -11.24 11.51
C MET A 67 0.35 -11.96 10.23
N ARG A 68 0.80 -13.22 10.33
CA ARG A 68 1.20 -14.03 9.17
C ARG A 68 0.05 -14.25 8.19
N VAL A 69 -1.17 -14.47 8.70
CA VAL A 69 -2.38 -14.65 7.89
C VAL A 69 -2.74 -13.32 7.22
N LYS A 70 -2.73 -12.22 7.97
CA LYS A 70 -2.97 -10.86 7.43
C LYS A 70 -2.04 -10.55 6.25
N TYR A 71 -0.74 -10.78 6.40
CA TYR A 71 0.24 -10.54 5.33
C TYR A 71 0.08 -11.47 4.13
N LEU A 72 -0.24 -12.75 4.36
CA LEU A 72 -0.49 -13.69 3.27
C LEU A 72 -1.66 -13.21 2.39
N PHE A 73 -2.80 -12.88 3.02
CA PHE A 73 -3.95 -12.39 2.28
C PHE A 73 -3.71 -11.03 1.63
N LEU A 74 -3.03 -10.11 2.32
CA LEU A 74 -2.63 -8.83 1.72
C LEU A 74 -1.82 -9.04 0.43
N PHE A 75 -0.87 -9.98 0.44
CA PHE A 75 -0.07 -10.30 -0.74
C PHE A 75 -0.90 -10.94 -1.87
N LEU A 76 -1.82 -11.85 -1.54
CA LEU A 76 -2.70 -12.47 -2.54
C LEU A 76 -3.65 -11.45 -3.17
N TYR A 77 -4.27 -10.61 -2.36
CA TYR A 77 -5.15 -9.54 -2.83
C TYR A 77 -4.38 -8.48 -3.63
N SER A 78 -3.16 -8.12 -3.23
CA SER A 78 -2.36 -7.16 -4.00
C SER A 78 -2.00 -7.68 -5.39
N ILE A 79 -1.77 -9.00 -5.55
CA ILE A 79 -1.58 -9.60 -6.87
C ILE A 79 -2.84 -9.44 -7.73
N LEU A 80 -4.02 -9.73 -7.17
CA LEU A 80 -5.29 -9.61 -7.87
C LEU A 80 -5.66 -8.16 -8.22
N HIS A 81 -5.20 -7.21 -7.41
CA HIS A 81 -5.42 -5.78 -7.60
C HIS A 81 -4.51 -5.20 -8.69
N ILE A 82 -3.20 -5.36 -8.56
CA ILE A 82 -2.20 -4.75 -9.46
C ILE A 82 -2.29 -5.30 -10.88
N LYS A 83 -2.86 -6.49 -11.08
CA LYS A 83 -3.12 -7.02 -12.42
C LYS A 83 -3.99 -6.05 -13.25
N ASN A 84 -4.84 -5.25 -12.60
CA ASN A 84 -5.73 -4.27 -13.23
C ASN A 84 -5.03 -2.96 -13.61
N ASP A 85 -3.73 -2.80 -13.31
CA ASP A 85 -2.93 -1.65 -13.75
C ASP A 85 -2.63 -1.69 -15.25
N ILE A 86 -2.77 -2.86 -15.89
CA ILE A 86 -2.61 -3.02 -17.34
C ILE A 86 -3.87 -3.64 -17.98
N CYS A 87 -4.15 -3.23 -19.21
CA CYS A 87 -5.18 -3.84 -20.03
C CYS A 87 -4.62 -5.05 -20.79
N GLY A 88 -5.31 -6.18 -20.77
CA GLY A 88 -4.93 -7.34 -21.56
C GLY A 88 -5.62 -8.64 -21.13
N PRO A 89 -5.34 -9.76 -21.80
CA PRO A 89 -5.78 -11.08 -21.37
C PRO A 89 -5.36 -11.38 -19.93
N LEU A 90 -6.22 -12.07 -19.17
CA LEU A 90 -5.98 -12.40 -17.77
C LEU A 90 -4.59 -13.03 -17.48
N PRO A 91 -4.08 -13.97 -18.30
CA PRO A 91 -2.74 -14.52 -18.07
C PRO A 91 -1.63 -13.45 -18.10
N ILE A 92 -1.73 -12.47 -19.00
CA ILE A 92 -0.75 -11.40 -19.14
C ILE A 92 -0.82 -10.44 -17.95
N GLN A 93 -2.03 -10.08 -17.51
CA GLN A 93 -2.25 -9.26 -16.32
C GLN A 93 -1.67 -9.90 -15.06
N LEU A 94 -1.90 -11.21 -14.87
CA LEU A 94 -1.38 -11.95 -13.74
C LEU A 94 0.15 -12.07 -13.78
N LEU A 95 0.73 -12.36 -14.96
CA LEU A 95 2.18 -12.41 -15.13
C LEU A 95 2.84 -11.06 -14.83
N TYR A 96 2.24 -9.96 -15.30
CA TYR A 96 2.68 -8.61 -14.96
C TYR A 96 2.69 -8.39 -13.45
N SER A 97 1.55 -8.64 -12.79
CA SER A 97 1.40 -8.45 -11.35
C SER A 97 2.39 -9.30 -10.56
N MET A 98 2.56 -10.57 -10.92
CA MET A 98 3.55 -11.47 -10.31
C MET A 98 4.98 -10.96 -10.53
N GLY A 99 5.32 -10.49 -11.74
CA GLY A 99 6.64 -9.93 -12.04
C GLY A 99 6.96 -8.69 -11.19
N ILE A 100 5.99 -7.78 -11.04
CA ILE A 100 6.11 -6.62 -10.16
C ILE A 100 6.34 -7.05 -8.71
N HIS A 101 5.52 -7.97 -8.18
CA HIS A 101 5.69 -8.46 -6.80
C HIS A 101 7.01 -9.20 -6.59
N LEU A 102 7.47 -9.98 -7.56
CA LEU A 102 8.79 -10.62 -7.53
C LEU A 102 9.89 -9.57 -7.46
N SER A 103 9.79 -8.47 -8.21
CA SER A 103 10.77 -7.39 -8.17
C SER A 103 10.91 -6.79 -6.76
N TRP A 104 9.83 -6.72 -5.99
CA TRP A 104 9.83 -6.19 -4.62
C TRP A 104 10.54 -7.09 -3.61
N ILE A 105 10.63 -8.40 -3.87
CA ILE A 105 11.40 -9.33 -3.04
C ILE A 105 12.90 -9.01 -3.10
N TRP A 106 13.36 -8.55 -4.26
CA TRP A 106 14.75 -8.20 -4.55
C TRP A 106 15.05 -6.74 -4.27
N PHE A 107 14.11 -5.84 -4.56
CA PHE A 107 14.22 -4.39 -4.42
C PHE A 107 12.98 -3.80 -3.72
N PRO A 108 12.88 -3.91 -2.39
CA PRO A 108 11.70 -3.46 -1.64
C PRO A 108 11.35 -1.97 -1.84
N GLU A 109 12.35 -1.11 -2.05
CA GLU A 109 12.16 0.33 -2.28
C GLU A 109 11.42 0.61 -3.60
N TRP A 110 11.48 -0.32 -4.56
CA TRP A 110 10.73 -0.20 -5.81
C TRP A 110 9.23 -0.36 -5.59
N ALA A 111 8.81 -1.10 -4.57
CA ALA A 111 7.40 -1.21 -4.23
C ALA A 111 6.80 0.17 -3.93
N LEU A 112 7.52 0.97 -3.14
CA LEU A 112 7.03 2.29 -2.76
C LEU A 112 7.03 3.27 -3.95
N THR A 113 8.08 3.24 -4.79
CA THR A 113 8.12 4.03 -6.02
C THR A 113 6.97 3.66 -6.95
N TYR A 114 6.79 2.36 -7.22
CA TYR A 114 5.76 1.84 -8.10
C TYR A 114 4.37 2.24 -7.60
N LEU A 115 4.10 2.03 -6.31
CA LEU A 115 2.80 2.34 -5.73
C LEU A 115 2.48 3.83 -5.81
N ALA A 116 3.46 4.71 -5.55
CA ALA A 116 3.24 6.15 -5.59
C ALA A 116 3.12 6.72 -7.02
N LEU A 117 3.99 6.29 -7.94
CA LEU A 117 4.15 6.95 -9.24
C LEU A 117 3.43 6.25 -10.39
N ILE A 118 3.15 4.95 -10.26
CA ILE A 118 2.48 4.18 -11.31
C ILE A 118 1.06 3.85 -10.83
N HIS A 119 0.95 3.04 -9.78
CA HIS A 119 -0.35 2.53 -9.33
C HIS A 119 -1.30 3.66 -8.90
N THR A 120 -0.87 4.53 -7.99
CA THR A 120 -1.69 5.64 -7.49
C THR A 120 -2.05 6.62 -8.61
N VAL A 121 -1.13 6.85 -9.57
CA VAL A 121 -1.41 7.72 -10.73
C VAL A 121 -2.47 7.10 -11.62
N LEU A 122 -2.35 5.80 -11.95
CA LEU A 122 -3.36 5.07 -12.72
C LEU A 122 -4.72 5.02 -12.02
N HIS A 123 -4.73 4.99 -10.69
CA HIS A 123 -5.96 5.12 -9.91
C HIS A 123 -6.56 6.52 -10.06
N TYR A 124 -5.78 7.58 -9.86
CA TYR A 124 -6.28 8.95 -9.98
C TYR A 124 -6.72 9.33 -11.39
N THR A 125 -6.09 8.81 -12.45
CA THR A 125 -6.59 9.05 -13.82
C THR A 125 -7.98 8.46 -14.04
N LYS A 126 -8.33 7.38 -13.33
CA LYS A 126 -9.68 6.81 -13.33
C LYS A 126 -10.64 7.61 -12.45
N VAL A 127 -10.21 8.06 -11.28
CA VAL A 127 -11.10 8.65 -10.26
C VAL A 127 -11.32 10.15 -10.45
N VAL A 128 -10.27 10.94 -10.68
CA VAL A 128 -10.34 12.41 -10.74
C VAL A 128 -11.42 12.94 -11.70
N PRO A 129 -11.68 12.35 -12.88
CA PRO A 129 -12.76 12.81 -13.76
C PRO A 129 -14.17 12.79 -13.14
N PHE A 130 -14.39 12.01 -12.10
CA PHE A 130 -15.69 11.87 -11.42
C PHE A 130 -15.81 12.72 -10.15
N LEU A 131 -14.74 13.40 -9.74
CA LEU A 131 -14.71 14.22 -8.54
C LEU A 131 -14.99 15.69 -8.85
N ASN A 132 -15.73 16.35 -7.97
CA ASN A 132 -15.88 17.79 -8.01
C ASN A 132 -14.63 18.51 -7.47
N LYS A 133 -14.52 19.82 -7.72
CA LYS A 133 -13.36 20.63 -7.30
C LYS A 133 -13.09 20.58 -5.80
N ILE A 134 -14.14 20.53 -4.96
CA ILE A 134 -14.01 20.49 -3.50
C ILE A 134 -13.38 19.15 -3.07
N GLN A 135 -13.82 18.04 -3.65
CA GLN A 135 -13.26 16.72 -3.38
C GLN A 135 -11.80 16.62 -3.81
N ILE A 136 -11.43 17.18 -4.97
CA ILE A 136 -10.04 17.22 -5.44
C ILE A 136 -9.16 18.04 -4.48
N ILE A 137 -9.63 19.22 -4.06
CA ILE A 137 -8.92 20.05 -3.08
C ILE A 137 -8.78 19.31 -1.75
N SER A 138 -9.85 18.67 -1.27
CA SER A 138 -9.83 17.86 -0.05
C SER A 138 -8.82 16.73 -0.11
N LEU A 139 -8.71 16.04 -1.25
CA LEU A 139 -7.72 14.99 -1.49
C LEU A 139 -6.29 15.56 -1.43
N ALA A 140 -6.03 16.68 -2.11
CA ALA A 140 -4.71 17.33 -2.10
C ALA A 140 -4.31 17.79 -0.69
N LEU A 141 -5.24 18.41 0.05
CA LEU A 141 -5.02 18.79 1.45
C LEU A 141 -4.76 17.58 2.34
N THR A 142 -5.45 16.46 2.10
CA THR A 142 -5.24 15.21 2.83
C THR A 142 -3.85 14.65 2.57
N GLN A 143 -3.34 14.71 1.33
CA GLN A 143 -1.96 14.31 1.02
C GLN A 143 -0.94 15.17 1.77
N VAL A 144 -1.10 16.50 1.78
CA VAL A 144 -0.23 17.40 2.54
C VAL A 144 -0.29 17.10 4.04
N PHE A 145 -1.49 16.91 4.58
CA PHE A 145 -1.69 16.57 5.99
C PHE A 145 -1.00 15.24 6.36
N VAL A 146 -1.19 14.20 5.55
CA VAL A 146 -0.55 12.89 5.75
C VAL A 146 0.96 12.99 5.65
N TYR A 147 1.51 13.78 4.73
CA TYR A 147 2.95 14.03 4.67
C TYR A 147 3.48 14.62 5.97
N MET A 148 2.82 15.66 6.49
CA MET A 148 3.22 16.33 7.73
C MET A 148 3.12 15.40 8.93
N MET A 149 2.05 14.61 9.01
CA MET A 149 1.86 13.56 10.02
C MET A 149 3.00 12.53 9.96
N ILE A 150 3.28 11.93 8.81
CA ILE A 150 4.31 10.89 8.70
C ILE A 150 5.70 11.46 9.03
N LYS A 151 5.97 12.71 8.66
CA LYS A 151 7.23 13.38 8.98
C LYS A 151 7.39 13.66 10.48
N SER A 152 6.30 13.91 11.21
CA SER A 152 6.34 14.23 12.64
C SER A 152 6.37 13.00 13.56
N TYR A 153 5.86 11.84 13.11
CA TYR A 153 5.87 10.61 13.90
C TYR A 153 7.15 9.79 13.71
N GLU A 154 7.80 9.41 14.81
CA GLU A 154 8.81 8.36 14.79
C GLU A 154 8.14 7.02 14.42
N THR A 155 8.74 6.30 13.48
CA THR A 155 8.21 5.10 12.82
C THR A 155 7.78 3.94 13.72
N ARG A 156 8.14 3.98 15.01
CA ARG A 156 7.87 2.90 15.96
C ARG A 156 6.36 2.69 16.20
N ASP A 157 5.55 3.75 16.14
CA ASP A 157 4.13 3.67 16.50
C ASP A 157 3.20 3.20 15.37
N LEU A 158 3.63 3.27 14.10
CA LEU A 158 2.80 2.90 12.95
C LEU A 158 2.59 1.37 12.80
N SER A 159 3.29 0.58 13.61
CA SER A 159 3.31 -0.89 13.51
C SER A 159 2.37 -1.62 14.49
N TYR A 160 1.67 -0.90 15.37
CA TYR A 160 0.83 -1.52 16.42
C TYR A 160 -0.27 -2.43 15.83
N GLY A 161 -0.04 -3.75 15.93
CA GLY A 161 -1.03 -4.81 15.67
C GLY A 161 -1.44 -5.05 14.21
N GLY A 162 -0.83 -4.35 13.24
CA GLY A 162 -1.20 -4.48 11.82
C GLY A 162 -2.65 -4.07 11.54
N THR A 163 -3.19 -3.14 12.32
CA THR A 163 -4.57 -2.62 12.23
C THR A 163 -4.87 -1.90 10.92
N TRP A 164 -3.82 -1.46 10.20
CA TRP A 164 -3.92 -0.90 8.86
C TRP A 164 -4.15 -1.97 7.77
N ILE A 165 -3.76 -3.23 7.99
CA ILE A 165 -3.87 -4.28 6.97
C ILE A 165 -5.33 -4.51 6.54
N PRO A 166 -6.30 -4.63 7.46
CA PRO A 166 -7.71 -4.71 7.07
C PRO A 166 -8.20 -3.51 6.25
N ILE A 167 -7.72 -2.30 6.53
CA ILE A 167 -8.10 -1.09 5.78
C ILE A 167 -7.63 -1.20 4.33
N ILE A 168 -6.38 -1.64 4.12
CA ILE A 168 -5.81 -1.82 2.77
C ILE A 168 -6.52 -2.95 2.03
N ILE A 169 -6.80 -4.08 2.69
CA ILE A 169 -7.53 -5.18 2.06
C ILE A 169 -8.95 -4.73 1.67
N GLY A 170 -9.64 -3.96 2.50
CA GLY A 170 -10.96 -3.40 2.19
C GLY A 170 -10.95 -2.49 0.97
N HIS A 171 -9.92 -1.65 0.85
CA HIS A 171 -9.67 -0.83 -0.34
C HIS A 171 -9.47 -1.69 -1.60
N ILE A 172 -8.59 -2.69 -1.52
CA ILE A 172 -8.31 -3.60 -2.63
C ILE A 172 -9.58 -4.32 -3.08
N MET A 173 -10.35 -4.89 -2.15
CA MET A 173 -11.61 -5.58 -2.47
C MET A 173 -12.65 -4.66 -3.11
N THR A 174 -12.58 -3.36 -2.87
CA THR A 174 -13.47 -2.38 -3.49
C THR A 174 -13.08 -2.07 -4.93
N ASN A 175 -11.81 -2.28 -5.30
CA ASN A 175 -11.25 -1.97 -6.61
C ASN A 175 -10.90 -3.18 -7.49
N ILE A 176 -11.13 -4.40 -6.99
CA ILE A 176 -11.22 -5.62 -7.79
C ILE A 176 -12.62 -5.71 -8.42
#